data_AF-A0A928NT22-F1
#
_entry.id   AF-A0A928NT22-F1
#
_cell.length_a   1.000
_cell.length_b   1.000
_cell.length_c   1.000
_cell.angle_alpha   90.00
_cell.angle_beta   90.00
_cell.angle_gamma   90.00
#
_symmetry.space_group_name_H-M   'P 1'
#
loop_
_entity.id
_entity.type
_entity.pdbx_description
1 polymer ?
#
loop_
_entity_poly.entity_id
_entity_poly.type
_entity_poly.pdbx_seq_one_letter_code
_entity_poly.pdbx_strand_id
1 'polypeptide(L)'
;MILNKQHIYAMNNSFNQSFDPTAFFIQIFEENSKTLKNLFKNKINGNFLIKTEREVINKIGPELLNFYQINFDRTRIMTGNDETIEYDICRIIVGIHRHHSIFLTEQKIRDNQKSSIYLATIVNEVIEKIQFRKYGNFFFRKNQIFSGDEFLYFPVPYELFVLCMRSIDLMTNQPNTRFDYYLGIIKNALASLTLMENNLLNNAYPLCRGMIEQYVKILILKKHPTSYKDYDRFCSYEINQSCCSQKYPEEFIKEFNQRTLMSSNSKVDYLHYGWLDSISDYNTQKNNRYSIYGILEYISANVINDWEYAKINQLEILYKMCHGYTHGSVLQVRYPLLQYFEISIMIKHVIEGIFYDINRVLDRTINSEDEKLLNILNRDFKLLNTQYNNRTAEKLELYYNTYHTHN
;
A
#
# COMPACT_ATOMS: atom_id res chain seq x y z
N MET A 1 64.59 42.94 -31.67
CA MET A 1 63.62 41.84 -31.80
C MET A 1 63.11 41.52 -30.40
N ILE A 2 62.14 42.31 -29.97
CA ILE A 2 61.50 42.26 -28.64
C ILE A 2 60.18 41.53 -28.87
N LEU A 3 60.04 40.30 -28.38
CA LEU A 3 58.76 39.60 -28.31
C LEU A 3 58.64 38.92 -26.93
N ASN A 4 57.90 39.63 -26.08
CA ASN A 4 56.94 39.17 -25.08
C ASN A 4 57.34 38.06 -24.08
N LYS A 5 57.94 38.52 -22.98
CA LYS A 5 57.82 37.94 -21.62
C LYS A 5 56.39 38.02 -21.02
N GLN A 6 55.38 38.52 -21.75
CA GLN A 6 54.02 38.70 -21.24
C GLN A 6 53.13 37.44 -21.26
N HIS A 7 53.50 36.37 -21.97
CA HIS A 7 52.66 35.17 -22.04
C HIS A 7 52.92 34.13 -20.93
N ILE A 8 54.05 34.20 -20.22
CA ILE A 8 54.36 33.24 -19.14
C ILE A 8 53.78 33.69 -17.79
N TYR A 9 53.48 34.98 -17.61
CA TYR A 9 52.80 35.49 -16.41
C TYR A 9 51.26 35.38 -16.46
N ALA A 10 50.67 35.11 -17.62
CA ALA A 10 49.22 34.96 -17.76
C ALA A 10 48.71 33.52 -17.49
N MET A 11 49.56 32.50 -17.57
CA MET A 11 49.19 31.11 -17.29
C MET A 11 49.38 30.67 -15.83
N ASN A 12 50.13 31.44 -15.02
CA ASN A 12 50.29 31.15 -13.58
C ASN A 12 49.22 31.80 -12.68
N ASN A 13 48.31 32.62 -13.25
CA ASN A 13 47.25 33.28 -12.49
C ASN A 13 45.86 32.62 -12.61
N SER A 14 45.71 31.56 -13.42
CA SER A 14 44.42 30.86 -13.58
C SER A 14 44.26 29.61 -12.71
N PHE A 15 45.28 29.21 -11.94
CA PHE A 15 45.24 28.04 -11.04
C PHE A 15 45.21 28.40 -9.55
N ASN A 16 45.12 29.69 -9.22
CA ASN A 16 44.92 30.18 -7.86
C ASN A 16 43.48 30.69 -7.63
N GLN A 17 42.47 30.01 -8.21
CA GLN A 17 41.17 30.04 -7.58
C GLN A 17 41.28 29.17 -6.34
N SER A 18 41.43 29.80 -5.17
CA SER A 18 41.22 29.13 -3.89
C SER A 18 39.87 28.43 -3.98
N PHE A 19 39.88 27.11 -4.08
CA PHE A 19 38.66 26.31 -3.96
C PHE A 19 38.11 26.60 -2.57
N ASP A 20 37.05 27.40 -2.50
CA ASP A 20 36.29 27.60 -1.28
C ASP A 20 35.29 26.45 -1.18
N PRO A 21 35.53 25.46 -0.31
CA PRO A 21 34.63 24.33 -0.18
C PRO A 21 33.23 24.79 0.20
N THR A 22 33.11 25.89 0.97
CA THR A 22 31.84 26.46 1.42
C THR A 22 31.02 26.97 0.23
N ALA A 23 31.63 27.77 -0.64
CA ALA A 23 30.99 28.27 -1.85
C ALA A 23 30.58 27.14 -2.80
N PHE A 24 31.43 26.12 -2.94
CA PHE A 24 31.13 24.93 -3.74
C PHE A 24 29.94 24.13 -3.19
N PHE A 25 29.88 23.90 -1.87
CA PHE A 25 28.75 23.23 -1.23
C PHE A 25 27.45 24.03 -1.33
N ILE A 26 27.51 25.36 -1.18
CA ILE A 26 26.35 26.24 -1.39
C ILE A 26 25.84 26.12 -2.83
N GLN A 27 26.74 26.14 -3.82
CA GLN A 27 26.37 26.01 -5.22
C GLN A 27 25.71 24.67 -5.54
N ILE A 28 26.27 23.55 -5.04
CA ILE A 28 25.64 22.22 -5.17
C ILE A 28 24.23 22.21 -4.56
N PHE A 29 24.08 22.80 -3.38
CA PHE A 29 22.79 22.83 -2.69
C PHE A 29 21.73 23.66 -3.43
N GLU A 30 22.13 24.79 -4.03
CA GLU A 30 21.25 25.60 -4.87
C GLU A 30 20.84 24.87 -6.16
N GLU A 31 21.78 24.18 -6.81
CA GLU A 31 21.51 23.36 -8.00
C GLU A 31 20.58 22.18 -7.68
N ASN A 32 20.80 21.49 -6.56
CA ASN A 32 19.93 20.41 -6.09
C ASN A 32 18.51 20.94 -5.80
N SER A 33 18.41 22.07 -5.08
CA SER A 33 17.13 22.72 -4.80
C SER A 33 16.39 23.08 -6.10
N LYS A 34 17.09 23.61 -7.10
CA LYS A 34 16.50 23.94 -8.41
C LYS A 34 16.03 22.68 -9.16
N THR A 35 16.83 21.61 -9.11
CA THR A 35 16.52 20.32 -9.74
C THR A 35 15.28 19.69 -9.11
N LEU A 36 15.20 19.61 -7.78
CA LEU A 36 14.04 19.09 -7.07
C LEU A 36 12.76 19.89 -7.36
N LYS A 37 12.84 21.23 -7.39
CA LYS A 37 11.70 22.08 -7.78
C LYS A 37 11.19 21.77 -9.18
N ASN A 38 12.10 21.44 -10.11
CA ASN A 38 11.74 21.08 -11.47
C ASN A 38 11.13 19.67 -11.55
N LEU A 39 11.71 18.69 -10.85
CA LEU A 39 11.21 17.31 -10.81
C LEU A 39 9.78 17.20 -10.26
N PHE A 40 9.44 18.03 -9.27
CA PHE A 40 8.11 18.05 -8.64
C PHE A 40 7.23 19.22 -9.11
N LYS A 41 7.57 19.82 -10.27
CA LYS A 41 6.76 20.87 -10.88
C LYS A 41 5.34 20.37 -11.11
N ASN A 42 4.35 21.26 -10.93
CA ASN A 42 2.91 20.98 -11.03
C ASN A 42 2.34 20.00 -9.97
N LYS A 43 3.18 19.34 -9.15
CA LYS A 43 2.73 18.50 -8.04
C LYS A 43 2.60 19.29 -6.72
N ILE A 44 3.49 20.27 -6.51
CA ILE A 44 3.54 21.11 -5.30
C ILE A 44 4.27 22.43 -5.60
N ASN A 45 4.06 23.48 -4.79
CA ASN A 45 4.88 24.68 -4.90
C ASN A 45 6.34 24.38 -4.50
N GLY A 46 7.28 24.64 -5.41
CA GLY A 46 8.68 24.30 -5.21
C GLY A 46 9.36 24.99 -4.01
N ASN A 47 8.97 26.22 -3.66
CA ASN A 47 9.55 26.89 -2.48
C ASN A 47 9.02 26.27 -1.19
N PHE A 48 7.73 25.91 -1.15
CA PHE A 48 7.15 25.18 -0.03
C PHE A 48 7.79 23.79 0.13
N LEU A 49 8.01 23.07 -0.97
CA LEU A 49 8.68 21.76 -0.97
C LEU A 49 10.07 21.83 -0.33
N ILE A 50 10.95 22.68 -0.87
CA ILE A 50 12.32 22.81 -0.36
C ILE A 50 12.35 23.32 1.09
N LYS A 51 11.43 24.21 1.47
CA LYS A 51 11.31 24.63 2.87
C LYS A 51 10.95 23.44 3.78
N THR A 52 9.97 22.64 3.38
CA THR A 52 9.51 21.47 4.15
C THR A 52 10.61 20.43 4.28
N GLU A 53 11.30 20.13 3.19
CA GLU A 53 12.44 19.20 3.15
C GLU A 53 13.55 19.61 4.11
N ARG A 54 13.95 20.89 4.11
CA ARG A 54 14.92 21.42 5.08
C ARG A 54 14.47 21.29 6.53
N GLU A 55 13.22 21.61 6.84
CA GLU A 55 12.68 21.48 8.19
C GLU A 55 12.66 20.02 8.66
N VAL A 56 12.34 19.07 7.77
CA VAL A 56 12.41 17.62 8.05
C VAL A 56 13.84 17.21 8.38
N ILE A 57 14.79 17.54 7.50
CA ILE A 57 16.22 17.19 7.69
C ILE A 57 16.74 17.80 8.99
N ASN A 58 16.44 19.07 9.26
CA ASN A 58 16.88 19.76 10.48
C ASN A 58 16.28 19.14 11.75
N LYS A 59 15.01 18.73 11.71
CA LYS A 59 14.30 18.21 12.87
C LYS A 59 14.68 16.77 13.21
N ILE A 60 14.98 15.94 12.21
CA ILE A 60 15.53 14.59 12.44
C ILE A 60 17.01 14.68 12.80
N GLY A 61 17.77 15.56 12.13
CA GLY A 61 19.19 15.73 12.35
C GLY A 61 19.99 14.46 12.02
N PRO A 62 21.05 14.14 12.79
CA PRO A 62 21.94 13.01 12.51
C PRO A 62 21.26 11.64 12.48
N GLU A 63 20.10 11.47 13.15
CA GLU A 63 19.35 10.22 13.16
C GLU A 63 18.85 9.80 11.78
N LEU A 64 18.79 10.75 10.82
CA LEU A 64 18.36 10.49 9.44
C LEU A 64 19.16 9.35 8.80
N LEU A 65 20.45 9.26 9.10
CA LEU A 65 21.35 8.23 8.58
C LEU A 65 20.94 6.82 9.03
N ASN A 66 20.32 6.68 10.21
CA ASN A 66 19.85 5.41 10.74
C ASN A 66 18.66 4.86 9.93
N PHE A 67 17.82 5.76 9.42
CA PHE A 67 16.61 5.38 8.66
C PHE A 67 16.90 5.09 7.18
N TYR A 68 17.94 5.71 6.62
CA TYR A 68 18.35 5.51 5.23
C TYR A 68 19.45 4.45 5.03
N GLN A 69 20.04 3.94 6.12
CA GLN A 69 21.08 2.90 6.09
C GLN A 69 22.13 3.18 5.01
N ILE A 70 22.77 4.35 5.07
CA ILE A 70 23.81 4.74 4.11
C ILE A 70 25.01 3.79 4.25
N ASN A 71 24.96 2.67 3.54
CA ASN A 71 26.08 1.79 3.33
C ASN A 71 26.78 2.27 2.07
N PHE A 72 27.97 2.86 2.24
CA PHE A 72 28.89 3.18 1.14
C PHE A 72 29.43 1.89 0.51
N ASP A 73 28.57 1.14 -0.18
CA ASP A 73 28.99 0.04 -1.04
C ASP A 73 29.62 0.66 -2.29
N ARG A 74 30.88 0.30 -2.56
CA ARG A 74 31.61 0.75 -3.76
C ARG A 74 30.81 0.48 -5.03
N THR A 75 30.03 -0.61 -5.07
CA THR A 75 29.15 -0.95 -6.20
C THR A 75 28.06 0.10 -6.38
N ARG A 76 27.46 0.59 -5.30
CA ARG A 76 26.41 1.63 -5.35
C ARG A 76 26.96 2.99 -5.76
N ILE A 77 28.12 3.36 -5.22
CA ILE A 77 28.84 4.59 -5.59
C ILE A 77 29.19 4.56 -7.08
N MET A 78 29.71 3.43 -7.58
CA MET A 78 30.13 3.30 -8.99
C MET A 78 28.97 3.21 -9.98
N THR A 79 27.81 2.70 -9.56
CA THR A 79 26.65 2.55 -10.45
C THR A 79 25.74 3.77 -10.51
N GLY A 80 25.88 4.74 -9.58
CA GLY A 80 24.97 5.90 -9.50
C GLY A 80 23.51 5.51 -9.25
N ASN A 81 23.29 4.28 -8.76
CA ASN A 81 21.98 3.65 -8.69
C ASN A 81 21.24 3.85 -7.37
N ASP A 82 21.65 4.78 -6.50
CA ASP A 82 20.88 5.15 -5.31
C ASP A 82 19.98 6.36 -5.58
N GLU A 83 18.75 6.34 -5.07
CA GLU A 83 17.96 7.57 -4.92
C GLU A 83 18.59 8.41 -3.81
N THR A 84 18.69 9.72 -4.00
CA THR A 84 19.18 10.60 -2.94
C THR A 84 18.14 10.71 -1.84
N ILE A 85 18.59 10.91 -0.60
CA ILE A 85 17.71 11.04 0.58
C ILE A 85 16.73 12.20 0.37
N GLU A 86 17.22 13.31 -0.17
CA GLU A 86 16.44 14.51 -0.44
C GLU A 86 15.32 14.24 -1.47
N TYR A 87 15.60 13.43 -2.49
CA TYR A 87 14.61 13.06 -3.49
C TYR A 87 13.48 12.22 -2.89
N ASP A 88 13.82 11.19 -2.12
CA ASP A 88 12.84 10.34 -1.42
C ASP A 88 11.99 11.14 -0.42
N ILE A 89 12.63 12.00 0.40
CA ILE A 89 11.91 12.92 1.30
C ILE A 89 10.92 13.79 0.51
N CYS A 90 11.33 14.31 -0.64
CA CYS A 90 10.47 15.12 -1.49
C CYS A 90 9.28 14.32 -2.06
N ARG A 91 9.46 13.04 -2.44
CA ARG A 91 8.35 12.15 -2.85
C ARG A 91 7.36 11.95 -1.71
N ILE A 92 7.85 11.72 -0.48
CA ILE A 92 7.02 11.58 0.71
C ILE A 92 6.25 12.88 1.01
N ILE A 93 6.90 14.05 0.96
CA ILE A 93 6.25 15.35 1.15
C ILE A 93 5.12 15.52 0.13
N VAL A 94 5.37 15.22 -1.14
CA VAL A 94 4.37 15.34 -2.20
C VAL A 94 3.22 14.37 -1.99
N GLY A 95 3.49 13.12 -1.62
CA GLY A 95 2.44 12.13 -1.33
C GLY A 95 1.52 12.56 -0.20
N ILE A 96 2.09 13.03 0.92
CA ILE A 96 1.32 13.58 2.05
C ILE A 96 0.56 14.84 1.61
N HIS A 97 1.24 15.79 0.97
CA HIS A 97 0.62 17.04 0.53
C HIS A 97 -0.60 16.76 -0.36
N ARG A 98 -0.45 15.89 -1.36
CA ARG A 98 -1.52 15.53 -2.28
C ARG A 98 -2.67 14.84 -1.57
N HIS A 99 -2.38 13.93 -0.63
CA HIS A 99 -3.41 13.31 0.18
C HIS A 99 -4.27 14.33 0.93
N HIS A 100 -3.66 15.32 1.58
CA HIS A 100 -4.38 16.41 2.26
C HIS A 100 -5.09 17.37 1.30
N SER A 101 -4.65 17.43 0.05
CA SER A 101 -5.20 18.33 -0.97
C SER A 101 -6.28 17.71 -1.84
N ILE A 102 -6.61 16.42 -1.68
CA ILE A 102 -7.70 15.79 -2.43
C ILE A 102 -8.99 16.59 -2.24
N PHE A 103 -9.59 17.00 -3.36
CA PHE A 103 -10.83 17.79 -3.46
C PHE A 103 -10.76 19.21 -2.91
N LEU A 104 -9.58 19.72 -2.57
CA LEU A 104 -9.39 21.14 -2.27
C LEU A 104 -9.30 21.95 -3.56
N THR A 105 -9.74 23.22 -3.49
CA THR A 105 -9.51 24.18 -4.58
C THR A 105 -8.07 24.63 -4.60
N GLU A 106 -7.58 25.08 -5.77
CA GLU A 106 -6.23 25.66 -5.88
C GLU A 106 -5.96 26.77 -4.86
N GLN A 107 -6.97 27.62 -4.60
CA GLN A 107 -6.82 28.70 -3.63
C GLN A 107 -6.57 28.15 -2.23
N LYS A 108 -7.33 27.14 -1.81
CA LYS A 108 -7.14 26.51 -0.50
C LYS A 108 -5.79 25.80 -0.39
N ILE A 109 -5.33 25.18 -1.48
CA ILE A 109 -3.99 24.57 -1.57
C ILE A 109 -2.90 25.64 -1.39
N ARG A 110 -3.01 26.78 -2.08
CA ARG A 110 -2.09 27.93 -1.94
C ARG A 110 -2.10 28.50 -0.53
N ASP A 111 -3.27 28.60 0.10
CA ASP A 111 -3.39 29.09 1.47
C ASP A 111 -2.74 28.13 2.47
N ASN A 112 -2.95 26.82 2.30
CA ASN A 112 -2.28 25.80 3.11
C ASN A 112 -0.75 25.89 2.98
N GLN A 113 -0.22 26.03 1.76
CA GLN A 113 1.23 26.14 1.53
C GLN A 113 1.86 27.43 2.11
N LYS A 114 1.05 28.42 2.49
CA LYS A 114 1.49 29.63 3.22
C LYS A 114 1.36 29.51 4.73
N SER A 115 0.66 28.49 5.23
CA SER A 115 0.38 28.30 6.65
C SER A 115 1.55 27.61 7.37
N SER A 116 2.03 28.23 8.45
CA SER A 116 3.04 27.63 9.33
C SER A 116 2.53 26.41 10.07
N ILE A 117 1.22 26.39 10.42
CA ILE A 117 0.57 25.23 11.05
C ILE A 117 0.56 24.06 10.08
N TYR A 118 0.18 24.29 8.82
CA TYR A 118 0.17 23.23 7.81
C TYR A 118 1.59 22.71 7.54
N LEU A 119 2.58 23.60 7.43
CA LEU A 119 3.99 23.20 7.31
C LEU A 119 4.41 22.28 8.47
N ALA A 120 4.10 22.65 9.72
CA ALA A 120 4.45 21.84 10.89
C ALA A 120 3.77 20.47 10.87
N THR A 121 2.50 20.39 10.42
CA THR A 121 1.79 19.12 10.23
C THR A 121 2.50 18.24 9.21
N ILE A 122 2.78 18.77 8.00
CA ILE A 122 3.45 17.99 6.94
C ILE A 122 4.83 17.53 7.39
N VAL A 123 5.63 18.38 8.04
CA VAL A 123 6.94 17.99 8.57
C VAL A 123 6.82 16.82 9.54
N ASN A 124 5.86 16.85 10.47
CA ASN A 124 5.67 15.75 11.43
C ASN A 124 5.26 14.44 10.75
N GLU A 125 4.32 14.49 9.82
CA GLU A 125 3.85 13.30 9.09
C GLU A 125 4.96 12.70 8.21
N VAL A 126 5.81 13.54 7.60
CA VAL A 126 6.99 13.08 6.85
C VAL A 126 7.97 12.34 7.78
N ILE A 127 8.24 12.90 8.96
CA ILE A 127 9.13 12.27 9.95
C ILE A 127 8.58 10.92 10.41
N GLU A 128 7.27 10.84 10.67
CA GLU A 128 6.59 9.58 11.01
C GLU A 128 6.84 8.50 9.95
N LYS A 129 6.74 8.85 8.66
CA LYS A 129 7.01 7.91 7.56
C LYS A 129 8.47 7.51 7.45
N ILE A 130 9.39 8.47 7.56
CA ILE A 130 10.84 8.21 7.52
C ILE A 130 11.23 7.22 8.62
N GLN A 131 10.63 7.31 9.81
CA GLN A 131 10.92 6.38 10.90
C GLN A 131 10.54 4.92 10.57
N PHE A 132 9.53 4.70 9.73
CA PHE A 132 9.13 3.38 9.26
C PHE A 132 9.81 2.95 7.95
N ARG A 133 10.69 3.79 7.39
CA ARG A 133 11.34 3.55 6.10
C ARG A 133 12.13 2.24 6.03
N LYS A 134 12.62 1.73 7.17
CA LYS A 134 13.28 0.42 7.26
C LYS A 134 12.43 -0.73 6.70
N TYR A 135 11.11 -0.60 6.74
CA TYR A 135 10.18 -1.58 6.16
C TYR A 135 9.85 -1.32 4.68
N GLY A 136 10.12 -0.12 4.15
CA GLY A 136 9.78 0.28 2.79
C GLY A 136 10.95 0.31 1.78
N ASN A 137 12.20 0.41 2.26
CA ASN A 137 13.39 0.75 1.47
C ASN A 137 13.61 -0.10 0.19
N PHE A 138 13.24 -1.39 0.20
CA PHE A 138 13.51 -2.28 -0.93
C PHE A 138 12.46 -2.23 -2.05
N PHE A 139 11.33 -1.56 -1.82
CA PHE A 139 10.15 -1.70 -2.68
C PHE A 139 9.76 -0.43 -3.43
N PHE A 140 10.24 0.73 -2.97
CA PHE A 140 10.03 1.99 -3.68
C PHE A 140 10.81 1.97 -4.99
N ARG A 141 10.07 1.94 -6.10
CA ARG A 141 10.68 2.03 -7.43
C ARG A 141 11.07 3.47 -7.70
N LYS A 142 12.22 3.63 -8.35
CA LYS A 142 12.67 4.92 -8.88
C LYS A 142 11.71 5.50 -9.90
N ASN A 143 11.21 4.63 -10.78
CA ASN A 143 10.34 5.00 -11.88
C ASN A 143 9.12 4.08 -11.90
N GLN A 144 7.94 4.68 -12.10
CA GLN A 144 6.70 3.95 -12.36
C GLN A 144 6.75 3.36 -13.79
N ILE A 145 6.09 2.22 -14.02
CA ILE A 145 5.93 1.68 -15.38
C ILE A 145 5.08 2.63 -16.23
N PHE A 146 3.95 3.08 -15.69
CA PHE A 146 3.09 4.09 -16.31
C PHE A 146 3.07 5.34 -15.44
N SER A 147 3.32 6.48 -16.06
CA SER A 147 3.29 7.78 -15.39
C SER A 147 1.91 8.07 -14.81
N GLY A 148 1.89 8.58 -13.58
CA GLY A 148 0.66 8.99 -12.91
C GLY A 148 0.93 9.45 -11.49
N ASP A 149 0.00 9.16 -10.60
CA ASP A 149 0.16 9.46 -9.18
C ASP A 149 1.01 8.37 -8.52
N GLU A 150 1.92 8.78 -7.64
CA GLU A 150 2.77 7.89 -6.85
C GLU A 150 2.01 7.46 -5.60
N PHE A 151 0.94 6.69 -5.79
CA PHE A 151 0.00 6.34 -4.74
C PHE A 151 0.64 5.60 -3.57
N LEU A 152 1.76 4.91 -3.75
CA LEU A 152 2.44 4.25 -2.63
C LEU A 152 3.07 5.24 -1.65
N TYR A 153 3.30 6.49 -2.08
CA TYR A 153 3.75 7.59 -1.22
C TYR A 153 2.59 8.33 -0.55
N PHE A 154 1.35 8.06 -0.93
CA PHE A 154 0.20 8.57 -0.19
C PHE A 154 0.15 7.87 1.16
N PRO A 155 -0.40 8.51 2.20
CA PRO A 155 -0.28 7.98 3.54
C PRO A 155 -0.77 6.55 3.70
N VAL A 156 -2.06 6.31 3.49
CA VAL A 156 -2.66 5.00 3.78
C VAL A 156 -1.96 3.85 3.04
N PRO A 157 -1.69 3.92 1.72
CA PRO A 157 -0.89 2.88 1.06
C PRO A 157 0.49 2.64 1.66
N TYR A 158 1.19 3.71 2.03
CA TYR A 158 2.50 3.63 2.67
C TYR A 158 2.42 2.86 3.99
N GLU A 159 1.49 3.24 4.88
CA GLU A 159 1.33 2.54 6.16
C GLU A 159 0.90 1.09 5.97
N LEU A 160 0.01 0.81 5.01
CA LEU A 160 -0.43 -0.56 4.72
C LEU A 160 0.73 -1.41 4.19
N PHE A 161 1.60 -0.84 3.37
CA PHE A 161 2.82 -1.49 2.93
C PHE A 161 3.73 -1.83 4.13
N VAL A 162 4.00 -0.84 4.98
CA VAL A 162 4.79 -1.02 6.21
C VAL A 162 4.17 -2.11 7.09
N LEU A 163 2.86 -2.11 7.29
CA LEU A 163 2.15 -3.09 8.11
C LEU A 163 2.24 -4.51 7.52
N CYS A 164 2.19 -4.65 6.20
CA CYS A 164 2.43 -5.93 5.52
C CYS A 164 3.86 -6.44 5.77
N MET A 165 4.86 -5.57 5.60
CA MET A 165 6.26 -5.94 5.79
C MET A 165 6.57 -6.26 7.25
N ARG A 166 5.99 -5.51 8.19
CA ARG A 166 6.06 -5.80 9.62
C ARG A 166 5.41 -7.15 9.95
N SER A 167 4.28 -7.48 9.33
CA SER A 167 3.63 -8.78 9.48
C SER A 167 4.54 -9.92 9.01
N ILE A 168 5.22 -9.76 7.87
CA ILE A 168 6.17 -10.76 7.34
C ILE A 168 7.36 -10.95 8.28
N ASP A 169 7.93 -9.85 8.79
CA ASP A 169 9.03 -9.89 9.76
C ASP A 169 8.64 -10.70 11.01
N LEU A 170 7.46 -10.44 11.58
CA LEU A 170 6.94 -11.20 12.73
C LEU A 170 6.79 -12.69 12.41
N MET A 171 6.22 -13.03 11.26
CA MET A 171 6.02 -14.44 10.86
C MET A 171 7.33 -15.17 10.57
N THR A 172 8.34 -14.46 10.06
CA THR A 172 9.64 -15.05 9.70
C THR A 172 10.47 -15.35 10.95
N ASN A 173 10.40 -14.49 11.97
CA ASN A 173 11.15 -14.65 13.21
C ASN A 173 10.59 -15.76 14.12
N GLN A 174 9.31 -16.12 13.99
CA GLN A 174 8.66 -17.15 14.78
C GLN A 174 7.71 -18.00 13.93
N PRO A 175 8.20 -19.03 13.22
CA PRO A 175 7.39 -19.79 12.28
C PRO A 175 6.20 -20.49 12.95
N ASN A 176 5.01 -20.41 12.33
CA ASN A 176 3.80 -21.10 12.75
C ASN A 176 3.05 -21.61 11.52
N THR A 177 2.52 -22.84 11.56
CA THR A 177 1.80 -23.44 10.42
C THR A 177 0.57 -22.64 9.99
N ARG A 178 -0.05 -21.87 10.90
CA ARG A 178 -1.17 -20.98 10.56
C ARG A 178 -0.77 -19.81 9.66
N PHE A 179 0.52 -19.49 9.58
CA PHE A 179 1.00 -18.36 8.79
C PHE A 179 0.97 -18.60 7.30
N ASP A 180 0.88 -19.84 6.84
CA ASP A 180 0.72 -20.16 5.42
C ASP A 180 -0.54 -19.50 4.84
N TYR A 181 -1.66 -19.49 5.59
CA TYR A 181 -2.89 -18.82 5.18
C TYR A 181 -2.75 -17.28 5.18
N TYR A 182 -2.01 -16.72 6.14
CA TYR A 182 -1.82 -15.26 6.24
C TYR A 182 -0.87 -14.73 5.16
N LEU A 183 0.13 -15.53 4.79
CA LEU A 183 1.11 -15.15 3.79
C LEU A 183 0.47 -14.98 2.41
N GLY A 184 -0.51 -15.81 2.05
CA GLY A 184 -1.28 -15.65 0.81
C GLY A 184 -2.00 -14.29 0.73
N ILE A 185 -2.64 -13.90 1.83
CA ILE A 185 -3.34 -12.61 1.97
C ILE A 185 -2.36 -11.43 1.86
N ILE A 186 -1.26 -11.48 2.61
CA ILE A 186 -0.26 -10.41 2.63
C ILE A 186 0.40 -10.27 1.25
N LYS A 187 0.69 -11.38 0.56
CA LYS A 187 1.21 -11.36 -0.82
C LYS A 187 0.26 -10.68 -1.79
N ASN A 188 -1.04 -10.97 -1.71
CA ASN A 188 -2.03 -10.29 -2.55
C ASN A 188 -2.12 -8.79 -2.25
N ALA A 189 -2.06 -8.38 -0.97
CA ALA A 189 -2.02 -6.98 -0.59
C ALA A 189 -0.79 -6.25 -1.13
N LEU A 190 0.41 -6.82 -0.94
CA LEU A 190 1.66 -6.26 -1.45
C LEU A 190 1.64 -6.14 -2.98
N ALA A 191 1.15 -7.17 -3.68
CA ALA A 191 1.02 -7.15 -5.12
C ALA A 191 0.03 -6.06 -5.59
N SER A 192 -1.12 -5.90 -4.90
CA SER A 192 -2.07 -4.80 -5.18
C SER A 192 -1.46 -3.42 -4.96
N LEU A 193 -0.72 -3.22 -3.87
CA LEU A 193 0.00 -1.95 -3.60
C LEU A 193 1.06 -1.67 -4.67
N THR A 194 1.75 -2.71 -5.14
CA THR A 194 2.73 -2.61 -6.23
C THR A 194 2.07 -2.20 -7.54
N LEU A 195 0.94 -2.80 -7.90
CA LEU A 195 0.21 -2.44 -9.11
C LEU A 195 -0.32 -1.01 -9.03
N MET A 196 -0.79 -0.60 -7.85
CA MET A 196 -1.24 0.77 -7.61
C MET A 196 -0.10 1.78 -7.80
N GLU A 197 1.10 1.50 -7.30
CA GLU A 197 2.29 2.34 -7.55
C GLU A 197 2.64 2.47 -9.03
N ASN A 198 2.35 1.44 -9.82
CA ASN A 198 2.67 1.43 -11.26
C ASN A 198 1.51 1.91 -12.14
N ASN A 199 0.48 2.54 -11.54
CA ASN A 199 -0.74 2.98 -12.21
C ASN A 199 -1.48 1.86 -12.99
N LEU A 200 -1.39 0.62 -12.48
CA LEU A 200 -2.07 -0.59 -12.99
C LEU A 200 -3.25 -1.00 -12.09
N LEU A 201 -4.05 -0.01 -11.66
CA LEU A 201 -5.02 -0.17 -10.59
C LEU A 201 -6.13 -1.19 -10.91
N ASN A 202 -6.59 -1.27 -12.17
CA ASN A 202 -7.54 -2.30 -12.61
C ASN A 202 -7.07 -3.73 -12.32
N ASN A 203 -5.77 -3.98 -12.50
CA ASN A 203 -5.17 -5.29 -12.29
C ASN A 203 -5.07 -5.66 -10.80
N ALA A 204 -5.26 -4.71 -9.88
CA ALA A 204 -5.27 -4.96 -8.45
C ALA A 204 -6.60 -5.55 -7.94
N TYR A 205 -7.72 -5.33 -8.63
CA TYR A 205 -9.04 -5.81 -8.17
C TYR A 205 -9.14 -7.34 -8.06
N PRO A 206 -8.63 -8.15 -9.02
CA PRO A 206 -8.61 -9.60 -8.85
C PRO A 206 -7.81 -10.07 -7.62
N LEU A 207 -6.70 -9.39 -7.32
CA LEU A 207 -5.88 -9.69 -6.14
C LEU A 207 -6.58 -9.28 -4.85
N CYS A 208 -7.20 -8.10 -4.83
CA CYS A 208 -8.02 -7.65 -3.71
C CYS A 208 -9.22 -8.57 -3.47
N ARG A 209 -9.84 -9.08 -4.55
CA ARG A 209 -10.91 -10.07 -4.48
C ARG A 209 -10.44 -11.35 -3.79
N GLY A 210 -9.35 -11.95 -4.27
CA GLY A 210 -8.78 -13.17 -3.67
C GLY A 210 -8.34 -12.96 -2.22
N MET A 211 -7.79 -11.78 -1.90
CA MET A 211 -7.44 -11.37 -0.54
C MET A 211 -8.66 -11.36 0.40
N ILE A 212 -9.78 -10.76 -0.02
CA ILE A 212 -11.02 -10.75 0.76
C ILE A 212 -11.56 -12.16 0.93
N GLU A 213 -11.56 -12.98 -0.14
CA GLU A 213 -12.04 -14.37 -0.09
C GLU A 213 -11.28 -15.20 0.95
N GLN A 214 -9.96 -15.11 0.94
CA GLN A 214 -9.11 -15.81 1.92
C GLN A 214 -9.35 -15.29 3.33
N TYR A 215 -9.48 -13.97 3.50
CA TYR A 215 -9.71 -13.36 4.81
C TYR A 215 -11.00 -13.85 5.46
N VAL A 216 -12.12 -13.88 4.72
CA VAL A 216 -13.40 -14.32 5.31
C VAL A 216 -13.42 -15.84 5.57
N LYS A 217 -12.73 -16.65 4.77
CA LYS A 217 -12.50 -18.08 5.07
C LYS A 217 -11.77 -18.24 6.41
N ILE A 218 -10.72 -17.46 6.64
CA ILE A 218 -9.99 -17.44 7.92
C ILE A 218 -10.88 -17.02 9.09
N LEU A 219 -11.76 -16.02 8.90
CA LEU A 219 -12.68 -15.61 9.96
C LEU A 219 -13.60 -16.76 10.41
N ILE A 220 -14.12 -17.55 9.47
CA ILE A 220 -14.89 -18.76 9.80
C ILE A 220 -14.02 -19.82 10.49
N LEU A 221 -12.84 -20.11 9.96
CA LEU A 221 -11.94 -21.13 10.53
C LEU A 221 -11.49 -20.77 11.95
N LYS A 222 -11.36 -19.49 12.26
CA LYS A 222 -11.10 -19.00 13.62
C LYS A 222 -12.26 -19.28 14.57
N LYS A 223 -13.51 -19.19 14.09
CA LYS A 223 -14.70 -19.52 14.88
C LYS A 223 -14.88 -21.02 15.04
N HIS A 224 -14.43 -21.80 14.04
CA HIS A 224 -14.55 -23.25 14.00
C HIS A 224 -13.19 -23.94 13.77
N PRO A 225 -12.30 -23.97 14.78
CA PRO A 225 -10.93 -24.48 14.59
C PRO A 225 -10.85 -25.97 14.19
N THR A 226 -11.89 -26.76 14.47
CA THR A 226 -11.93 -28.17 14.05
C THR A 226 -12.05 -28.34 12.54
N SER A 227 -12.59 -27.33 11.83
CA SER A 227 -12.80 -27.36 10.38
C SER A 227 -11.54 -27.10 9.56
N TYR A 228 -10.40 -26.74 10.20
CA TYR A 228 -9.12 -26.60 9.48
C TYR A 228 -8.73 -27.88 8.74
N LYS A 229 -8.98 -29.06 9.34
CA LYS A 229 -8.66 -30.35 8.70
C LYS A 229 -9.46 -30.57 7.41
N ASP A 230 -10.75 -30.24 7.41
CA ASP A 230 -11.59 -30.34 6.22
C ASP A 230 -11.21 -29.27 5.19
N TYR A 231 -10.88 -28.05 5.62
CA TYR A 231 -10.38 -27.01 4.74
C TYR A 231 -9.10 -27.44 4.00
N ASP A 232 -8.11 -27.98 4.72
CA ASP A 232 -6.86 -28.46 4.12
C ASP A 232 -7.07 -29.64 3.17
N ARG A 233 -8.02 -30.53 3.49
CA ARG A 233 -8.41 -31.62 2.59
C ARG A 233 -8.98 -31.06 1.29
N PHE A 234 -9.89 -30.09 1.36
CA PHE A 234 -10.45 -29.44 0.17
C PHE A 234 -9.41 -28.64 -0.62
N CYS A 235 -8.46 -27.95 0.04
CA CYS A 235 -7.32 -27.33 -0.63
C CYS A 235 -6.47 -28.37 -1.39
N SER A 236 -6.28 -29.55 -0.81
CA SER A 236 -5.56 -30.65 -1.47
C SER A 236 -6.30 -31.18 -2.70
N TYR A 237 -7.63 -31.27 -2.63
CA TYR A 237 -8.46 -31.59 -3.80
C TYR A 237 -8.33 -30.52 -4.89
N GLU A 238 -8.35 -29.24 -4.51
CA GLU A 238 -8.22 -28.12 -5.44
C GLU A 238 -6.86 -28.11 -6.13
N ILE A 239 -5.77 -28.32 -5.40
CA ILE A 239 -4.42 -28.45 -5.97
C ILE A 239 -4.38 -29.62 -6.96
N ASN A 240 -4.94 -30.78 -6.60
CA ASN A 240 -4.96 -31.94 -7.49
C ASN A 240 -5.74 -31.63 -8.79
N GLN A 241 -6.93 -31.04 -8.65
CA GLN A 241 -7.80 -30.72 -9.78
C GLN A 241 -7.23 -29.58 -10.65
N SER A 242 -6.65 -28.53 -10.07
CA SER A 242 -6.21 -27.35 -10.83
C SER A 242 -4.78 -27.46 -11.33
N CYS A 243 -3.89 -28.12 -10.59
CA CYS A 243 -2.45 -28.09 -10.88
C CYS A 243 -1.86 -29.45 -11.30
N CYS A 244 -2.47 -30.58 -10.92
CA CYS A 244 -1.85 -31.89 -11.11
C CYS A 244 -2.54 -32.75 -12.17
N SER A 245 -3.77 -33.17 -11.91
CA SER A 245 -4.45 -34.20 -12.73
C SER A 245 -5.51 -33.64 -13.67
N GLN A 246 -5.96 -32.39 -13.46
CA GLN A 246 -7.12 -31.81 -14.15
C GLN A 246 -8.41 -32.61 -13.99
N LYS A 247 -8.47 -33.48 -12.97
CA LYS A 247 -9.61 -34.32 -12.63
C LYS A 247 -9.98 -34.15 -11.17
N TYR A 248 -11.26 -34.33 -10.88
CA TYR A 248 -11.73 -34.39 -9.50
C TYR A 248 -11.30 -35.73 -8.87
N PRO A 249 -10.67 -35.71 -7.67
CA PRO A 249 -10.36 -36.94 -6.93
C PRO A 249 -11.60 -37.78 -6.63
N GLU A 250 -11.46 -39.11 -6.57
CA GLU A 250 -12.59 -40.02 -6.28
C GLU A 250 -13.22 -39.73 -4.91
N GLU A 251 -12.39 -39.43 -3.91
CA GLU A 251 -12.82 -39.06 -2.56
C GLU A 251 -13.70 -37.79 -2.59
N PHE A 252 -13.26 -36.76 -3.33
CA PHE A 252 -14.06 -35.56 -3.55
C PHE A 252 -15.41 -35.88 -4.23
N ILE A 253 -15.44 -36.74 -5.24
CA ILE A 253 -16.69 -37.12 -5.92
C ILE A 253 -17.66 -37.83 -4.97
N LYS A 254 -17.13 -38.69 -4.08
CA LYS A 254 -17.92 -39.35 -3.05
C LYS A 254 -18.52 -38.32 -2.07
N GLU A 255 -17.71 -37.38 -1.58
CA GLU A 255 -18.17 -36.30 -0.71
C GLU A 255 -19.22 -35.42 -1.42
N PHE A 256 -18.98 -35.04 -2.68
CA PHE A 256 -19.94 -34.27 -3.48
C PHE A 256 -21.29 -34.97 -3.57
N ASN A 257 -21.32 -36.28 -3.81
CA ASN A 257 -22.57 -37.04 -3.90
C ASN A 257 -23.32 -37.17 -2.56
N GLN A 258 -22.64 -36.89 -1.43
CA GLN A 258 -23.17 -36.96 -0.07
C GLN A 258 -23.31 -35.57 0.59
N ARG A 259 -23.08 -34.50 -0.17
CA ARG A 259 -23.10 -33.11 0.30
C ARG A 259 -24.42 -32.74 0.97
N THR A 260 -24.36 -31.80 1.91
CA THR A 260 -25.55 -31.36 2.69
C THR A 260 -26.63 -30.77 1.78
N LEU A 261 -26.23 -29.86 0.89
CA LEU A 261 -27.13 -29.24 -0.09
C LEU A 261 -27.19 -30.04 -1.40
N MET A 262 -28.04 -31.07 -1.41
CA MET A 262 -28.23 -31.96 -2.56
C MET A 262 -28.77 -31.28 -3.83
N SER A 263 -29.36 -30.08 -3.72
CA SER A 263 -29.87 -29.33 -4.88
C SER A 263 -28.78 -28.56 -5.65
N SER A 264 -27.59 -28.34 -5.07
CA SER A 264 -26.49 -27.67 -5.77
C SER A 264 -25.80 -28.63 -6.73
N ASN A 265 -25.71 -28.29 -8.02
CA ASN A 265 -25.10 -29.16 -9.03
C ASN A 265 -23.67 -28.76 -9.42
N SER A 266 -23.14 -27.68 -8.83
CA SER A 266 -21.83 -27.14 -9.17
C SER A 266 -20.72 -27.83 -8.38
N LYS A 267 -19.94 -28.69 -9.07
CA LYS A 267 -18.74 -29.31 -8.49
C LYS A 267 -17.65 -28.29 -8.17
N VAL A 268 -17.55 -27.22 -8.96
CA VAL A 268 -16.56 -26.15 -8.74
C VAL A 268 -16.87 -25.42 -7.42
N ASP A 269 -18.13 -25.02 -7.21
CA ASP A 269 -18.51 -24.34 -5.97
C ASP A 269 -18.33 -25.26 -4.76
N TYR A 270 -18.69 -26.53 -4.89
CA TYR A 270 -18.43 -27.49 -3.82
C TYR A 270 -16.94 -27.73 -3.58
N LEU A 271 -16.09 -27.71 -4.61
CA LEU A 271 -14.63 -27.80 -4.43
C LEU A 271 -14.07 -26.64 -3.61
N HIS A 272 -14.60 -25.42 -3.76
CA HIS A 272 -14.10 -24.26 -3.02
C HIS A 272 -14.71 -24.10 -1.62
N TYR A 273 -15.91 -24.64 -1.39
CA TYR A 273 -16.72 -24.34 -0.19
C TYR A 273 -17.32 -25.56 0.50
N GLY A 274 -17.11 -26.78 0.00
CA GLY A 274 -17.72 -28.01 0.53
C GLY A 274 -17.25 -28.36 1.94
N TRP A 275 -16.05 -27.94 2.33
CA TRP A 275 -15.54 -28.06 3.70
C TRP A 275 -16.45 -27.40 4.76
N LEU A 276 -17.32 -26.46 4.36
CA LEU A 276 -18.31 -25.84 5.25
C LEU A 276 -19.36 -26.83 5.75
N ASP A 277 -19.52 -27.99 5.10
CA ASP A 277 -20.40 -29.06 5.60
C ASP A 277 -19.93 -29.66 6.93
N SER A 278 -18.66 -29.47 7.29
CA SER A 278 -18.14 -29.84 8.62
C SER A 278 -18.66 -28.96 9.77
N ILE A 279 -19.24 -27.81 9.46
CA ILE A 279 -19.70 -26.83 10.45
C ILE A 279 -21.19 -27.02 10.69
N SER A 280 -21.55 -27.57 11.85
CA SER A 280 -22.92 -28.00 12.17
C SER A 280 -23.95 -26.87 12.16
N ASP A 281 -23.57 -25.66 12.58
CA ASP A 281 -24.44 -24.48 12.65
C ASP A 281 -24.37 -23.61 11.39
N TYR A 282 -23.56 -23.97 10.39
CA TYR A 282 -23.52 -23.26 9.11
C TYR A 282 -24.78 -23.60 8.30
N ASN A 283 -25.85 -22.85 8.53
CA ASN A 283 -27.16 -23.03 7.88
C ASN A 283 -27.59 -21.76 7.11
N THR A 284 -26.73 -21.31 6.20
CA THR A 284 -27.04 -20.22 5.26
C THR A 284 -28.12 -20.64 4.27
N GLN A 285 -28.95 -19.72 3.78
CA GLN A 285 -30.08 -20.01 2.90
C GLN A 285 -29.70 -20.94 1.73
N LYS A 286 -30.66 -21.81 1.33
CA LYS A 286 -30.45 -22.96 0.43
C LYS A 286 -29.67 -22.67 -0.86
N ASN A 287 -29.63 -21.44 -1.37
CA ASN A 287 -28.98 -21.14 -2.64
C ASN A 287 -27.52 -20.64 -2.52
N ASN A 288 -27.07 -20.21 -1.34
CA ASN A 288 -25.75 -19.56 -1.17
C ASN A 288 -24.74 -20.37 -0.36
N ARG A 289 -25.10 -21.56 0.13
CA ARG A 289 -24.27 -22.38 1.03
C ARG A 289 -22.83 -22.54 0.55
N TYR A 290 -22.65 -22.97 -0.70
CA TYR A 290 -21.33 -23.16 -1.32
C TYR A 290 -20.90 -21.91 -2.07
N SER A 291 -20.81 -20.79 -1.37
CA SER A 291 -20.34 -19.54 -1.96
C SER A 291 -19.74 -18.63 -0.90
N ILE A 292 -18.98 -17.65 -1.37
CA ILE A 292 -18.47 -16.59 -0.50
C ILE A 292 -19.59 -15.77 0.16
N TYR A 293 -20.74 -15.62 -0.51
CA TYR A 293 -21.87 -14.88 0.02
C TYR A 293 -22.54 -15.63 1.17
N GLY A 294 -22.54 -16.97 1.14
CA GLY A 294 -22.94 -17.78 2.29
C GLY A 294 -22.01 -17.53 3.49
N ILE A 295 -20.69 -17.52 3.26
CA ILE A 295 -19.71 -17.21 4.31
C ILE A 295 -19.97 -15.82 4.91
N LEU A 296 -20.16 -14.80 4.08
CA LEU A 296 -20.43 -13.43 4.50
C LEU A 296 -21.76 -13.30 5.26
N GLU A 297 -22.83 -13.94 4.78
CA GLU A 297 -24.13 -14.01 5.46
C GLU A 297 -23.99 -14.64 6.85
N TYR A 298 -23.30 -15.78 6.93
CA TYR A 298 -23.06 -16.46 8.19
C TYR A 298 -22.23 -15.62 9.16
N ILE A 299 -21.12 -15.02 8.71
CA ILE A 299 -20.30 -14.13 9.56
C ILE A 299 -21.15 -12.96 10.05
N SER A 300 -21.88 -12.29 9.15
CA SER A 300 -22.69 -11.11 9.48
C SER A 300 -23.82 -11.40 10.45
N ALA A 301 -24.40 -12.60 10.41
CA ALA A 301 -25.40 -13.04 11.39
C ALA A 301 -24.80 -13.32 12.79
N ASN A 302 -23.48 -13.40 12.90
CA ASN A 302 -22.77 -13.83 14.10
C ASN A 302 -21.75 -12.80 14.63
N VAL A 303 -21.69 -11.59 14.05
CA VAL A 303 -20.89 -10.49 14.62
C VAL A 303 -21.55 -9.95 15.88
N ILE A 304 -20.73 -9.51 16.83
CA ILE A 304 -21.20 -9.14 18.18
C ILE A 304 -21.44 -7.63 18.28
N ASN A 305 -20.81 -6.83 17.42
CA ASN A 305 -20.89 -5.37 17.48
C ASN A 305 -21.09 -4.72 16.10
N ASP A 306 -21.68 -3.53 16.11
CA ASP A 306 -22.03 -2.76 14.92
C ASP A 306 -20.81 -2.40 14.07
N TRP A 307 -19.64 -2.23 14.68
CA TRP A 307 -18.41 -1.90 13.97
C TRP A 307 -17.91 -3.07 13.11
N GLU A 308 -17.90 -4.28 13.67
CA GLU A 308 -17.59 -5.50 12.93
C GLU A 308 -18.59 -5.75 11.80
N TYR A 309 -19.88 -5.55 12.08
CA TYR A 309 -20.92 -5.63 11.05
C TYR A 309 -20.67 -4.65 9.90
N ALA A 310 -20.42 -3.38 10.22
CA ALA A 310 -20.15 -2.36 9.21
C ALA A 310 -18.91 -2.68 8.38
N LYS A 311 -17.85 -3.22 8.99
CA LYS A 311 -16.64 -3.69 8.31
C LYS A 311 -16.95 -4.82 7.33
N ILE A 312 -17.66 -5.86 7.77
CA ILE A 312 -18.00 -7.01 6.91
C ILE A 312 -18.90 -6.59 5.75
N ASN A 313 -19.91 -5.75 6.03
CA ASN A 313 -20.78 -5.19 4.99
C ASN A 313 -19.99 -4.36 3.96
N GLN A 314 -19.05 -3.52 4.41
CA GLN A 314 -18.19 -2.76 3.51
C GLN A 314 -17.30 -3.67 2.65
N LEU A 315 -16.74 -4.74 3.23
CA LEU A 315 -15.97 -5.74 2.48
C LEU A 315 -16.84 -6.48 1.45
N GLU A 316 -18.09 -6.82 1.77
CA GLU A 316 -19.02 -7.44 0.81
C GLU A 316 -19.30 -6.52 -0.39
N ILE A 317 -19.56 -5.23 -0.14
CA ILE A 317 -19.79 -4.23 -1.19
C ILE A 317 -18.55 -4.14 -2.10
N LEU A 318 -17.36 -4.00 -1.52
CA LEU A 318 -16.11 -3.90 -2.28
C LEU A 318 -15.77 -5.18 -3.03
N TYR A 319 -16.06 -6.35 -2.44
CA TYR A 319 -15.92 -7.65 -3.09
C TYR A 319 -16.81 -7.76 -4.35
N LYS A 320 -18.09 -7.35 -4.25
CA LYS A 320 -19.00 -7.28 -5.40
C LYS A 320 -18.47 -6.34 -6.49
N MET A 321 -17.90 -5.19 -6.10
CA MET A 321 -17.27 -4.26 -7.04
C MET A 321 -16.07 -4.87 -7.76
N CYS A 322 -15.22 -5.64 -7.06
CA CYS A 322 -14.09 -6.33 -7.68
C CYS A 322 -14.53 -7.26 -8.81
N HIS A 323 -15.67 -7.96 -8.63
CA HIS A 323 -16.24 -8.80 -9.68
C HIS A 323 -16.58 -7.98 -10.93
N GLY A 324 -17.21 -6.80 -10.74
CA GLY A 324 -17.50 -5.85 -11.82
C GLY A 324 -16.26 -5.38 -12.58
N TYR A 325 -15.18 -5.03 -11.87
CA TYR A 325 -13.92 -4.61 -12.51
C TYR A 325 -13.14 -5.75 -13.16
N THR A 326 -13.27 -6.98 -12.64
CA THR A 326 -12.55 -8.15 -13.17
C THR A 326 -13.19 -8.69 -14.45
N HIS A 327 -14.52 -8.65 -14.54
CA HIS A 327 -15.27 -9.21 -15.66
C HIS A 327 -15.93 -8.17 -16.56
N GLY A 328 -15.87 -6.89 -16.19
CA GLY A 328 -16.43 -5.80 -16.95
C GLY A 328 -15.58 -5.44 -18.17
N SER A 329 -16.23 -4.92 -19.21
CA SER A 329 -15.56 -4.44 -20.44
C SER A 329 -14.88 -3.06 -20.28
N VAL A 330 -14.79 -2.54 -19.05
CA VAL A 330 -14.22 -1.21 -18.79
C VAL A 330 -12.70 -1.32 -18.77
N LEU A 331 -12.09 -1.08 -19.93
CA LEU A 331 -10.64 -1.16 -20.10
C LEU A 331 -9.91 0.09 -19.60
N GLN A 332 -10.58 1.26 -19.58
CA GLN A 332 -9.98 2.52 -19.16
C GLN A 332 -10.59 3.04 -17.85
N VAL A 333 -9.72 3.33 -16.89
CA VAL A 333 -10.08 3.98 -15.63
C VAL A 333 -10.09 5.48 -15.84
N ARG A 334 -11.27 6.10 -15.84
CA ARG A 334 -11.36 7.56 -15.93
C ARG A 334 -10.75 8.26 -14.72
N TYR A 335 -10.86 7.66 -13.53
CA TYR A 335 -10.43 8.27 -12.27
C TYR A 335 -9.59 7.30 -11.41
N PRO A 336 -8.26 7.18 -11.65
CA PRO A 336 -7.35 6.40 -10.81
C PRO A 336 -7.52 6.61 -9.30
N LEU A 337 -7.68 7.86 -8.86
CA LEU A 337 -7.96 8.24 -7.46
C LEU A 337 -9.15 7.50 -6.83
N LEU A 338 -10.20 7.17 -7.60
CA LEU A 338 -11.32 6.39 -7.09
C LEU A 338 -10.86 4.98 -6.69
N GLN A 339 -10.04 4.36 -7.53
CA GLN A 339 -9.53 3.01 -7.29
C GLN A 339 -8.48 3.01 -6.17
N TYR A 340 -7.67 4.07 -6.06
CA TYR A 340 -6.80 4.29 -4.90
C TYR A 340 -7.58 4.20 -3.58
N PHE A 341 -8.75 4.85 -3.49
CA PHE A 341 -9.57 4.78 -2.27
C PHE A 341 -10.03 3.35 -2.01
N GLU A 342 -10.62 2.70 -3.01
CA GLU A 342 -11.24 1.38 -2.87
C GLU A 342 -10.21 0.31 -2.52
N ILE A 343 -9.07 0.29 -3.21
CA ILE A 343 -7.96 -0.62 -2.94
C ILE A 343 -7.42 -0.40 -1.53
N SER A 344 -7.21 0.86 -1.12
CA SER A 344 -6.72 1.18 0.23
C SER A 344 -7.70 0.72 1.31
N ILE A 345 -9.01 0.89 1.11
CA ILE A 345 -10.04 0.45 2.07
C ILE A 345 -10.08 -1.07 2.17
N MET A 346 -10.04 -1.79 1.04
CA MET A 346 -10.02 -3.25 1.03
C MET A 346 -8.80 -3.79 1.79
N ILE A 347 -7.62 -3.26 1.50
CA ILE A 347 -6.37 -3.70 2.13
C ILE A 347 -6.37 -3.34 3.62
N LYS A 348 -6.83 -2.14 4.02
CA LYS A 348 -6.91 -1.75 5.43
C LYS A 348 -7.72 -2.73 6.25
N HIS A 349 -8.94 -3.03 5.81
CA HIS A 349 -9.83 -3.90 6.58
C HIS A 349 -9.30 -5.32 6.72
N VAL A 350 -8.64 -5.85 5.69
CA VAL A 350 -8.08 -7.20 5.73
C VAL A 350 -6.77 -7.23 6.52
N ILE A 351 -5.79 -6.42 6.13
CA ILE A 351 -4.42 -6.50 6.67
C ILE A 351 -4.35 -6.10 8.14
N GLU A 352 -5.14 -5.14 8.59
CA GLU A 352 -5.22 -4.86 10.02
C GLU A 352 -5.73 -6.07 10.81
N GLY A 353 -6.78 -6.75 10.31
CA GLY A 353 -7.30 -7.96 10.95
C GLY A 353 -6.26 -9.08 11.03
N ILE A 354 -5.52 -9.30 9.94
CA ILE A 354 -4.42 -10.27 9.88
C ILE A 354 -3.28 -9.89 10.82
N PHE A 355 -2.93 -8.61 10.93
CA PHE A 355 -1.88 -8.15 11.84
C PHE A 355 -2.22 -8.45 13.31
N TYR A 356 -3.46 -8.17 13.73
CA TYR A 356 -3.93 -8.55 15.07
C TYR A 356 -3.91 -10.07 15.27
N ASP A 357 -4.29 -10.83 14.25
CA ASP A 357 -4.27 -12.29 14.30
C ASP A 357 -2.87 -12.88 14.44
N ILE A 358 -1.89 -12.34 13.71
CA ILE A 358 -0.48 -12.75 13.84
C ILE A 358 -0.01 -12.54 15.28
N ASN A 359 -0.25 -11.35 15.85
CA ASN A 359 0.14 -11.06 17.23
C ASN A 359 -0.48 -12.03 18.23
N ARG A 360 -1.78 -12.35 18.06
CA ARG A 360 -2.47 -13.32 18.90
C ARG A 360 -1.92 -14.75 18.74
N VAL A 361 -1.57 -15.17 17.53
CA VAL A 361 -0.96 -16.49 17.30
C VAL A 361 0.42 -16.60 17.95
N LEU A 362 1.17 -15.49 18.01
CA LEU A 362 2.47 -15.41 18.66
C LEU A 362 2.39 -15.18 20.18
N ASP A 363 1.19 -15.10 20.76
CA ASP A 363 0.95 -14.68 22.15
C ASP A 363 1.71 -13.39 22.51
N ARG A 364 1.75 -12.48 21.54
CA ARG A 364 2.53 -11.25 21.58
C ARG A 364 1.62 -10.06 21.81
N THR A 365 1.94 -9.26 22.82
CA THR A 365 1.35 -7.93 22.99
C THR A 365 1.92 -6.98 21.93
N ILE A 366 1.06 -6.13 21.36
CA ILE A 366 1.46 -5.07 20.45
C ILE A 366 2.41 -4.13 21.19
N ASN A 367 3.58 -3.86 20.59
CA ASN A 367 4.56 -2.96 21.20
C ASN A 367 4.32 -1.50 20.80
N SER A 368 5.05 -0.57 21.42
CA SER A 368 4.88 0.87 21.19
C SER A 368 5.12 1.29 19.73
N GLU A 369 6.03 0.62 19.00
CA GLU A 369 6.28 0.90 17.58
C GLU A 369 5.08 0.49 16.72
N ASP A 370 4.52 -0.70 16.98
CA ASP A 370 3.35 -1.22 16.27
C ASP A 370 2.09 -0.39 16.59
N GLU A 371 1.89 0.00 17.86
CA GLU A 371 0.79 0.90 18.26
C GLU A 371 0.89 2.25 17.54
N LYS A 372 2.10 2.80 17.46
CA LYS A 372 2.34 4.05 16.73
C LYS A 372 1.97 3.91 15.25
N LEU A 373 2.38 2.83 14.59
CA LEU A 373 2.03 2.56 13.19
C LEU A 373 0.50 2.46 13.01
N LEU A 374 -0.18 1.71 13.87
CA LEU A 374 -1.64 1.56 13.83
C LEU A 374 -2.37 2.90 14.05
N ASN A 375 -1.88 3.73 14.98
CA ASN A 375 -2.44 5.04 15.25
C ASN A 375 -2.31 6.00 14.06
N ILE A 376 -1.13 6.03 13.41
CA ILE A 376 -0.89 6.81 12.19
C ILE A 376 -1.81 6.32 11.08
N LEU A 377 -1.84 5.01 10.83
CA LEU A 377 -2.70 4.40 9.81
C LEU A 377 -4.18 4.74 10.05
N ASN A 378 -4.67 4.68 11.29
CA ASN A 378 -6.05 4.99 11.62
C ASN A 378 -6.39 6.48 11.47
N ARG A 379 -5.46 7.38 11.83
CA ARG A 379 -5.59 8.83 11.59
C ARG A 379 -5.75 9.12 10.10
N ASP A 380 -4.84 8.59 9.29
CA ASP A 380 -4.79 8.90 7.85
C ASP A 380 -5.91 8.18 7.09
N PHE A 381 -6.28 6.98 7.52
CA PHE A 381 -7.45 6.27 7.01
C PHE A 381 -8.75 7.02 7.27
N LYS A 382 -8.89 7.72 8.40
CA LYS A 382 -10.08 8.53 8.67
C LYS A 382 -10.24 9.63 7.63
N LEU A 383 -9.16 10.32 7.27
CA LEU A 383 -9.17 11.34 6.21
C LEU A 383 -9.51 10.72 4.86
N LEU A 384 -8.85 9.61 4.49
CA LEU A 384 -9.12 8.85 3.28
C LEU A 384 -10.60 8.47 3.17
N ASN A 385 -11.18 7.91 4.23
CA ASN A 385 -12.57 7.46 4.24
C ASN A 385 -13.55 8.65 4.15
N THR A 386 -13.25 9.77 4.81
CA THR A 386 -14.01 11.01 4.64
C THR A 386 -13.96 11.51 3.20
N GLN A 387 -12.80 11.48 2.56
CA GLN A 387 -12.66 11.86 1.14
C GLN A 387 -13.44 10.91 0.24
N TYR A 388 -13.31 9.59 0.43
CA TYR A 388 -14.06 8.59 -0.32
C TYR A 388 -15.57 8.83 -0.22
N ASN A 389 -16.11 9.04 0.98
CA ASN A 389 -17.55 9.28 1.15
C ASN A 389 -18.02 10.62 0.55
N ASN A 390 -17.12 11.58 0.43
CA ASN A 390 -17.41 12.90 -0.14
C ASN A 390 -17.21 12.98 -1.66
N ARG A 391 -16.79 11.89 -2.32
CA ARG A 391 -16.45 11.89 -3.74
C ARG A 391 -17.67 12.15 -4.63
N THR A 392 -17.48 12.97 -5.65
CA THR A 392 -18.43 13.17 -6.76
C THR A 392 -17.65 13.25 -8.06
N ALA A 393 -18.33 13.13 -9.21
CA ALA A 393 -17.69 13.34 -10.50
C ALA A 393 -17.02 14.72 -10.58
N GLU A 394 -17.69 15.80 -10.13
CA GLU A 394 -17.11 17.15 -10.19
C GLU A 394 -15.84 17.27 -9.32
N LYS A 395 -15.82 16.63 -8.15
CA LYS A 395 -14.65 16.65 -7.27
C LYS A 395 -13.48 15.83 -7.82
N LEU A 396 -13.76 14.71 -8.48
CA LEU A 396 -12.73 13.94 -9.18
C LEU A 396 -12.14 14.75 -10.34
N GLU A 397 -12.98 15.40 -11.15
CA GLU A 397 -12.52 16.31 -12.22
C GLU A 397 -11.72 17.48 -11.65
N LEU A 398 -12.15 18.08 -10.53
CA LEU A 398 -11.40 19.14 -9.84
C LEU A 398 -9.98 18.69 -9.48
N TYR A 399 -9.83 17.48 -8.94
CA TYR A 399 -8.52 16.93 -8.61
C TYR A 399 -7.62 16.81 -9.85
N TYR A 400 -8.11 16.22 -10.94
CA TYR A 400 -7.30 16.07 -12.15
C TYR A 400 -7.02 17.40 -12.85
N ASN A 401 -7.97 18.33 -12.82
CA ASN A 401 -7.78 19.66 -13.37
C ASN A 401 -6.71 20.46 -12.61
N THR A 402 -6.55 20.20 -11.32
CA THR A 402 -5.55 20.87 -10.47
C THR A 402 -4.13 20.35 -10.72
N TYR A 403 -3.97 19.05 -10.99
CA TYR A 403 -2.64 18.40 -11.01
C TYR A 403 -2.20 17.87 -12.38
N HIS A 404 -3.09 17.75 -13.38
CA HIS A 404 -2.83 17.04 -14.63
C HIS A 404 -3.16 17.83 -15.91
N THR A 405 -3.57 19.09 -15.82
CA THR A 405 -3.92 19.95 -16.99
C THR A 405 -2.72 20.52 -17.75
N HIS A 406 -1.49 20.11 -17.42
CA HIS A 406 -0.26 20.58 -18.06
C HIS A 406 0.65 19.43 -18.47
N ASN A 407 0.11 18.46 -19.22
CA ASN A 407 0.90 17.56 -20.06
C ASN A 407 0.79 17.99 -21.52
#